data_AF-A0A958J7J1-F1
#
_entry.id   AF-A0A958J7J1-F1
#
_cell.length_a   1.000
_cell.length_b   1.000
_cell.length_c   1.000
_cell.angle_alpha   90.00
_cell.angle_beta   90.00
_cell.angle_gamma   90.00
#
_symmetry.space_group_name_H-M   'P 1'
#
loop_
_entity.id
_entity.type
_entity.pdbx_description
1 polymer ?
#
loop_
_entity_poly.entity_id
_entity_poly.type
_entity_poly.pdbx_seq_one_letter_code
_entity_poly.pdbx_strand_id
1 'polypeptide(L)'
;IDKPRWKPDYGPRQWQAASGACIVGARYYHINLALYFDTEEVDLINQLSEHYQTQARNGVNPPGADAHQQALRLLGRVKMAADKLPDEKIVRLICNISDYLDTPLAPVIKAIREEARKLGIEVVGCEILGYLPAEALVNAGRRFLAESAPRFREDKLRYITLALQNLQLSSIMPFDLNRQVLDYHFEIDLDHV
;
A
#
# COMPACT_ATOMS: atom_id res chain seq x y z
N ILE A 1 -24.43 25.92 8.56
CA ILE A 1 -23.41 25.11 9.28
C ILE A 1 -23.41 25.59 10.73
N ASP A 2 -24.22 24.98 11.58
CA ASP A 2 -24.75 25.71 12.74
C ASP A 2 -24.02 25.36 14.04
N LYS A 3 -23.27 24.25 14.03
CA LYS A 3 -22.46 23.80 15.15
C LYS A 3 -21.12 24.57 15.19
N PRO A 4 -20.74 25.23 16.31
CA PRO A 4 -19.50 25.99 16.42
C PRO A 4 -18.23 25.21 16.03
N ARG A 5 -18.17 23.92 16.36
CA ARG A 5 -17.04 23.02 16.03
C ARG A 5 -16.81 22.75 14.54
N TRP A 6 -17.76 23.14 13.68
CA TRP A 6 -17.69 22.97 12.22
C TRP A 6 -17.47 24.31 11.51
N LYS A 7 -16.99 25.34 12.22
CA LYS A 7 -16.54 26.57 11.57
C LYS A 7 -15.40 26.22 10.58
N PRO A 8 -15.50 26.61 9.30
CA PRO A 8 -14.44 26.32 8.34
C PRO A 8 -13.18 27.13 8.68
N ASP A 9 -12.02 26.57 8.36
CA ASP A 9 -10.74 27.27 8.51
C ASP A 9 -10.65 28.49 7.57
N TYR A 10 -11.23 28.36 6.37
CA TYR A 10 -11.30 29.40 5.35
C TYR A 10 -12.67 29.46 4.67
N GLY A 11 -13.02 30.66 4.20
CA GLY A 11 -14.28 30.91 3.51
C GLY A 11 -15.47 31.21 4.43
N PRO A 12 -16.63 31.56 3.85
CA PRO A 12 -17.81 31.93 4.63
C PRO A 12 -18.43 30.70 5.32
N ARG A 13 -18.96 30.91 6.54
CA ARG A 13 -19.74 29.91 7.27
C ARG A 13 -21.19 29.84 6.75
N GLN A 14 -21.35 29.66 5.45
CA GLN A 14 -22.64 29.63 4.76
C GLN A 14 -22.72 28.36 3.92
N TRP A 15 -23.87 27.68 3.96
CA TRP A 15 -24.08 26.49 3.15
C TRP A 15 -24.35 26.90 1.72
N GLN A 16 -23.51 26.41 0.79
CA GLN A 16 -23.70 26.60 -0.65
C GLN A 16 -24.14 25.28 -1.26
N ALA A 17 -25.42 25.15 -1.60
CA ALA A 17 -25.99 23.87 -2.04
C ALA A 17 -25.32 23.30 -3.31
N ALA A 18 -24.87 24.16 -4.22
CA ALA A 18 -24.24 23.72 -5.47
C ALA A 18 -22.81 23.17 -5.28
N SER A 19 -22.07 23.66 -4.28
CA SER A 19 -20.63 23.36 -4.12
C SER A 19 -20.27 22.63 -2.83
N GLY A 20 -21.15 22.67 -1.83
CA GLY A 20 -20.88 22.12 -0.51
C GLY A 20 -19.68 22.78 0.17
N ALA A 21 -18.80 21.96 0.76
CA ALA A 21 -17.55 22.37 1.39
C ALA A 21 -16.36 21.71 0.70
N CYS A 22 -15.25 22.44 0.59
CA CYS A 22 -13.99 21.93 0.03
C CYS A 22 -12.96 21.75 1.15
N ILE A 23 -12.23 20.64 1.13
CA ILE A 23 -11.12 20.38 2.04
C ILE A 23 -9.84 20.44 1.20
N VAL A 24 -8.90 21.28 1.63
CA VAL A 24 -7.54 21.34 1.08
C VAL A 24 -6.55 20.96 2.17
N GLY A 25 -5.46 20.32 1.78
CA GLY A 25 -4.43 19.90 2.71
C GLY A 25 -3.24 19.28 1.99
N ALA A 26 -2.18 19.00 2.76
CA ALA A 26 -1.00 18.27 2.32
C ALA A 26 -0.85 17.00 3.17
N ARG A 27 -0.30 15.95 2.56
CA ARG A 27 -0.03 14.66 3.19
C ARG A 27 1.16 13.99 2.53
N TYR A 28 1.72 12.98 3.19
CA TYR A 28 2.67 12.08 2.54
C TYR A 28 2.02 11.34 1.37
N TYR A 29 2.87 10.84 0.48
CA TYR A 29 2.39 10.11 -0.69
C TYR A 29 1.70 8.82 -0.25
N HIS A 30 0.50 8.61 -0.77
CA HIS A 30 -0.32 7.45 -0.45
C HIS A 30 -0.23 6.43 -1.57
N ILE A 31 0.10 5.19 -1.21
CA ILE A 31 0.17 4.06 -2.15
C ILE A 31 -1.06 3.18 -1.96
N ASN A 32 -1.75 2.90 -3.06
CA ASN A 32 -2.80 1.89 -3.11
C ASN A 32 -2.21 0.59 -3.69
N LEU A 33 -2.32 -0.48 -2.93
CA LEU A 33 -1.82 -1.80 -3.27
C LEU A 33 -2.99 -2.77 -3.23
N ALA A 34 -3.13 -3.64 -4.23
CA ALA A 34 -4.01 -4.79 -4.17
C ALA A 34 -3.18 -6.06 -4.00
N LEU A 35 -3.58 -6.96 -3.10
CA LEU A 35 -3.10 -8.34 -3.06
C LEU A 35 -4.24 -9.27 -3.45
N TYR A 36 -3.91 -10.29 -4.24
CA TYR A 36 -4.86 -11.24 -4.81
C TYR A 36 -4.65 -12.61 -4.16
N PHE A 37 -5.73 -13.21 -3.67
CA PHE A 37 -5.73 -14.46 -2.93
C PHE A 37 -6.48 -15.52 -3.72
N ASP A 38 -5.92 -16.73 -3.82
CA ASP A 38 -6.60 -17.88 -4.43
C ASP A 38 -7.59 -18.48 -3.43
N THR A 39 -8.73 -17.80 -3.28
CA THR A 39 -9.83 -18.22 -2.41
C THR A 39 -11.12 -17.53 -2.81
N GLU A 40 -12.25 -18.17 -2.49
CA GLU A 40 -13.58 -17.57 -2.59
C GLU A 40 -14.08 -17.00 -1.25
N GLU A 41 -13.34 -17.25 -0.16
CA GLU A 41 -13.67 -16.95 1.23
C GLU A 41 -13.35 -15.50 1.58
N VAL A 42 -14.19 -14.56 1.10
CA VAL A 42 -14.02 -13.13 1.38
C VAL A 42 -14.01 -12.82 2.89
N ASP A 43 -14.77 -13.60 3.67
CA ASP A 43 -14.90 -13.42 5.11
C ASP A 43 -13.58 -13.70 5.85
N LEU A 44 -12.75 -14.64 5.37
CA LEU A 44 -11.43 -14.90 5.96
C LEU A 44 -10.49 -13.71 5.76
N ILE A 45 -10.52 -13.08 4.58
CA ILE A 45 -9.70 -11.90 4.29
C ILE A 45 -10.22 -10.68 5.06
N ASN A 46 -11.54 -10.54 5.19
CA ASN A 46 -12.15 -9.51 6.04
C ASN A 46 -11.72 -9.67 7.50
N GLN A 47 -11.80 -10.87 8.07
CA GLN A 47 -11.38 -11.14 9.45
C GLN A 47 -9.90 -10.81 9.68
N LEU A 48 -9.02 -11.17 8.74
CA LEU A 48 -7.61 -10.77 8.78
C LEU A 48 -7.48 -9.25 8.81
N SER A 49 -8.16 -8.54 7.90
CA SER A 49 -8.10 -7.09 7.81
C SER A 49 -8.65 -6.39 9.07
N GLU A 50 -9.73 -6.91 9.64
CA GLU A 50 -10.38 -6.39 10.84
C GLU A 50 -9.55 -6.65 12.09
N HIS A 51 -8.90 -7.81 12.19
CA HIS A 51 -8.01 -8.14 13.30
C HIS A 51 -6.94 -7.07 13.46
N TYR A 52 -6.16 -6.80 12.40
CA TYR A 52 -5.06 -5.83 12.44
C TYR A 52 -5.55 -4.39 12.68
N GLN A 53 -6.65 -4.00 12.03
CA GLN A 53 -7.21 -2.67 12.20
C GLN A 53 -7.82 -2.44 13.59
N THR A 54 -8.45 -3.46 14.19
CA THR A 54 -9.05 -3.37 15.53
C THR A 54 -7.98 -3.30 16.61
N GLN A 55 -6.93 -4.13 16.52
CA GLN A 55 -5.80 -4.07 17.44
C GLN A 55 -5.15 -2.69 17.44
N ALA A 56 -4.94 -2.11 16.26
CA ALA A 56 -4.40 -0.76 16.12
C ALA A 56 -5.31 0.31 16.77
N ARG A 57 -6.63 0.23 16.56
CA ARG A 57 -7.61 1.14 17.19
C ARG A 57 -7.65 1.03 18.70
N ASN A 58 -7.46 -0.18 19.23
CA ASN A 58 -7.40 -0.45 20.66
C ASN A 58 -6.06 -0.04 21.30
N GLY A 59 -5.14 0.56 20.52
CA GLY A 59 -3.83 0.98 21.00
C GLY A 59 -2.90 -0.19 21.33
N VAL A 60 -3.19 -1.39 20.82
CA VAL A 60 -2.37 -2.58 21.04
C VAL A 60 -1.08 -2.42 20.26
N ASN A 61 -0.02 -2.07 20.98
CA ASN A 61 1.34 -1.94 20.48
C ASN A 61 2.24 -2.86 21.31
N PRO A 62 2.19 -4.18 21.07
CA PRO A 62 2.82 -5.14 21.96
C PRO A 62 4.34 -4.94 21.97
N PRO A 63 4.96 -4.83 23.17
CA PRO A 63 6.40 -4.72 23.29
C PRO A 63 7.06 -6.05 22.93
N GLY A 64 8.06 -6.00 22.05
CA GLY A 64 8.87 -7.14 21.65
C GLY A 64 9.09 -7.23 20.14
N ALA A 65 9.91 -8.19 19.73
CA ALA A 65 10.43 -8.31 18.37
C ALA A 65 9.99 -9.59 17.65
N ASP A 66 9.00 -10.34 18.18
CA ASP A 66 8.52 -11.52 17.47
C ASP A 66 7.78 -11.12 16.17
N ALA A 67 7.68 -12.07 15.24
CA ALA A 67 7.13 -11.82 13.91
C ALA A 67 5.67 -11.35 13.94
N HIS A 68 4.87 -11.86 14.89
CA HIS A 68 3.46 -11.49 15.01
C HIS A 68 3.31 -10.06 15.54
N GLN A 69 4.08 -9.68 16.56
CA GLN A 69 4.11 -8.32 17.08
C GLN A 69 4.59 -7.30 16.04
N GLN A 70 5.55 -7.67 15.18
CA GLN A 70 5.95 -6.83 14.06
C GLN A 70 4.83 -6.66 13.03
N ALA A 71 4.10 -7.73 12.71
CA ALA A 71 2.95 -7.68 11.81
C ALA A 71 1.83 -6.79 12.38
N LEU A 72 1.52 -6.91 13.68
CA LEU A 72 0.53 -6.06 14.37
C LEU A 72 0.85 -4.58 14.23
N ARG A 73 2.11 -4.21 14.50
CA ARG A 73 2.58 -2.82 14.39
C ARG A 73 2.53 -2.28 12.97
N LEU A 74 2.96 -3.10 12.01
CA LEU A 74 3.05 -2.69 10.61
C LEU A 74 1.68 -2.64 9.93
N LEU A 75 0.92 -3.74 9.99
CA LEU A 75 -0.37 -3.86 9.31
C LEU A 75 -1.46 -3.03 10.01
N GLY A 76 -1.32 -2.74 11.30
CA GLY A 76 -2.18 -1.81 12.01
C GLY A 76 -2.15 -0.37 11.47
N ARG A 77 -1.11 0.01 10.72
CA ARG A 77 -0.98 1.32 10.04
C ARG A 77 -1.54 1.32 8.62
N VAL A 78 -1.93 0.16 8.09
CA VAL A 78 -2.47 0.00 6.73
C VAL A 78 -3.99 -0.10 6.83
N LYS A 79 -4.72 0.76 6.11
CA LYS A 79 -6.17 0.58 5.98
C LYS A 79 -6.44 -0.48 4.94
N MET A 80 -7.25 -1.47 5.29
CA MET A 80 -7.46 -2.67 4.47
C MET A 80 -8.94 -2.93 4.29
N ALA A 81 -9.33 -3.31 3.08
CA ALA A 81 -10.69 -3.72 2.76
C ALA A 81 -10.66 -4.83 1.70
N ALA A 82 -11.43 -5.89 1.89
CA ALA A 82 -11.51 -6.98 0.92
C ALA A 82 -12.72 -6.80 0.00
N ASP A 83 -12.56 -7.20 -1.25
CA ASP A 83 -13.66 -7.36 -2.20
C ASP A 83 -13.51 -8.66 -3.01
N LYS A 84 -14.65 -9.26 -3.35
CA LYS A 84 -14.69 -10.44 -4.22
C LYS A 84 -14.82 -9.97 -5.67
N LEU A 85 -13.95 -10.45 -6.55
CA LEU A 85 -14.04 -10.15 -7.96
C LEU A 85 -15.15 -11.00 -8.62
N PRO A 86 -15.87 -10.47 -9.63
CA PRO A 86 -17.07 -11.15 -10.16
C PRO A 86 -16.82 -12.51 -10.79
N ASP A 87 -15.64 -12.74 -11.39
CA ASP A 87 -15.43 -13.84 -12.35
C ASP A 87 -14.33 -14.84 -11.97
N GLU A 88 -13.80 -14.81 -10.75
CA GLU A 88 -12.70 -15.69 -10.38
C GLU A 88 -12.81 -16.20 -8.94
N LYS A 89 -12.15 -17.32 -8.66
CA LYS A 89 -11.90 -17.82 -7.30
C LYS A 89 -10.88 -16.95 -6.56
N ILE A 90 -10.99 -15.63 -6.75
CA ILE A 90 -10.04 -14.65 -6.29
C ILE A 90 -10.74 -13.61 -5.43
N VAL A 91 -10.22 -13.47 -4.22
CA VAL A 91 -10.51 -12.34 -3.35
C VAL A 91 -9.35 -11.37 -3.43
N ARG A 92 -9.67 -10.08 -3.48
CA ARG A 92 -8.70 -8.99 -3.48
C ARG A 92 -8.73 -8.27 -2.14
N LEU A 93 -7.56 -8.00 -1.58
CA LEU A 93 -7.37 -7.12 -0.43
C LEU A 93 -6.77 -5.80 -0.92
N ILE A 94 -7.54 -4.72 -0.80
CA ILE A 94 -7.08 -3.37 -1.10
C ILE A 94 -6.43 -2.80 0.17
N CYS A 95 -5.16 -2.45 0.06
CA CYS A 95 -4.31 -1.88 1.10
C CYS A 95 -3.98 -0.42 0.78
N ASN A 96 -4.29 0.46 1.71
CA ASN A 96 -4.00 1.88 1.66
C ASN A 96 -2.84 2.20 2.61
N ILE A 97 -1.68 2.51 2.04
CA ILE A 97 -0.47 2.89 2.76
C ILE A 97 -0.37 4.42 2.73
N SER A 98 -0.66 5.08 3.85
CA SER A 98 -0.71 6.56 3.91
C SER A 98 0.66 7.23 3.98
N ASP A 99 1.69 6.49 4.41
CA ASP A 99 3.08 6.92 4.44
C ASP A 99 3.98 5.69 4.18
N TYR A 100 4.51 5.62 2.96
CA TYR A 100 5.35 4.50 2.54
C TYR A 100 6.78 4.54 3.09
N LEU A 101 7.22 5.66 3.67
CA LEU A 101 8.54 5.79 4.29
C LEU A 101 8.54 5.09 5.65
N ASP A 102 7.48 5.30 6.44
CA ASP A 102 7.28 4.64 7.73
C ASP A 102 6.65 3.23 7.60
N THR A 103 5.83 3.00 6.57
CA THR A 103 5.16 1.70 6.31
C THR A 103 5.54 1.16 4.93
N PRO A 104 6.76 0.60 4.76
CA PRO A 104 7.30 0.31 3.42
C PRO A 104 6.60 -0.86 2.72
N LEU A 105 6.59 -0.81 1.39
CA LEU A 105 5.85 -1.75 0.53
C LEU A 105 6.24 -3.22 0.77
N ALA A 106 7.55 -3.53 0.70
CA ALA A 106 8.04 -4.90 0.84
C ALA A 106 7.68 -5.59 2.17
N PRO A 107 7.90 -4.99 3.36
CA PRO A 107 7.48 -5.61 4.60
C PRO A 107 5.95 -5.71 4.75
N VAL A 108 5.16 -4.78 4.19
CA VAL A 108 3.69 -4.89 4.20
C VAL A 108 3.26 -6.15 3.42
N ILE A 109 3.72 -6.30 2.18
CA ILE A 109 3.41 -7.47 1.34
C ILE A 109 3.88 -8.75 2.01
N LYS A 110 5.10 -8.76 2.57
CA LYS A 110 5.66 -9.93 3.27
C LYS A 110 4.81 -10.31 4.49
N ALA A 111 4.40 -9.33 5.29
CA ALA A 111 3.56 -9.58 6.46
C ALA A 111 2.20 -10.15 6.06
N ILE A 112 1.53 -9.56 5.06
CA ILE A 112 0.23 -10.08 4.58
C ILE A 112 0.37 -11.50 4.03
N ARG A 113 1.42 -11.80 3.26
CA ARG A 113 1.71 -13.17 2.79
C ARG A 113 1.92 -14.16 3.92
N GLU A 114 2.62 -13.76 4.97
CA GLU A 114 2.83 -14.61 6.15
C GLU A 114 1.52 -14.90 6.89
N GLU A 115 0.70 -13.87 7.08
CA GLU A 115 -0.61 -14.01 7.74
C GLU A 115 -1.57 -14.86 6.90
N ALA A 116 -1.58 -14.68 5.57
CA ALA A 116 -2.34 -15.53 4.66
C ALA A 116 -1.93 -17.01 4.78
N ARG A 117 -0.61 -17.28 4.82
CA ARG A 117 -0.07 -18.65 4.93
C ARG A 117 -0.50 -19.33 6.24
N LYS A 118 -0.56 -18.59 7.35
CA LYS A 118 -1.07 -19.11 8.64
C LYS A 118 -2.53 -19.56 8.56
N LEU A 119 -3.31 -18.94 7.67
CA LEU A 119 -4.70 -19.28 7.39
C LEU A 119 -4.84 -20.36 6.30
N GLY A 120 -3.73 -20.86 5.75
CA GLY A 120 -3.74 -21.85 4.67
C GLY A 120 -4.14 -21.28 3.30
N ILE A 121 -4.10 -19.95 3.13
CA ILE A 121 -4.45 -19.27 1.87
C ILE A 121 -3.19 -18.69 1.24
N GLU A 122 -3.10 -18.74 -0.08
CA GLU A 122 -1.97 -18.20 -0.83
C GLU A 122 -2.30 -16.85 -1.47
N VAL A 123 -1.34 -15.94 -1.44
CA VAL A 123 -1.36 -14.70 -2.24
C VAL A 123 -0.71 -14.99 -3.59
N VAL A 124 -1.48 -14.95 -4.66
CA VAL A 124 -1.05 -15.28 -6.03
C VAL A 124 -0.40 -14.11 -6.78
N GLY A 125 -0.57 -12.89 -6.27
CA GLY A 125 0.08 -11.72 -6.85
C GLY A 125 -0.34 -10.42 -6.17
N CYS A 126 0.25 -9.32 -6.61
CA CYS A 126 -0.14 -7.99 -6.16
C CYS A 126 -0.04 -6.97 -7.29
N GLU A 127 -0.70 -5.84 -7.12
CA GLU A 127 -0.81 -4.77 -8.11
C GLU A 127 -0.76 -3.41 -7.42
N ILE A 128 -0.09 -2.43 -8.04
CA ILE A 128 -0.22 -1.03 -7.64
C ILE A 128 -1.42 -0.40 -8.36
N LEU A 129 -2.37 0.10 -7.57
CA LEU A 129 -3.54 0.81 -8.09
C LEU A 129 -3.23 2.30 -8.22
N GLY A 130 -2.92 2.73 -9.45
CA GLY A 130 -2.50 4.10 -9.75
C GLY A 130 -0.99 4.26 -9.75
N TYR A 131 -0.50 5.35 -9.19
CA TYR A 131 0.93 5.70 -9.22
C TYR A 131 1.62 5.46 -7.89
N LEU A 132 2.94 5.27 -7.93
CA LEU A 132 3.82 5.29 -6.76
C LEU A 132 5.16 6.00 -7.05
N PRO A 133 5.84 6.54 -6.03
CA PRO A 133 7.19 7.08 -6.18
C PRO A 133 8.17 5.94 -6.46
N ALA A 134 9.17 6.17 -7.32
CA ALA A 134 10.19 5.16 -7.60
C ALA A 134 10.96 4.76 -6.33
N GLU A 135 11.12 5.69 -5.38
CA GLU A 135 11.76 5.44 -4.09
C GLU A 135 11.10 4.27 -3.33
N ALA A 136 9.78 4.10 -3.43
CA ALA A 136 9.09 2.98 -2.79
C ALA A 136 9.57 1.62 -3.32
N LEU A 137 9.78 1.53 -4.64
CA LEU A 137 10.31 0.33 -5.30
C LEU A 137 11.81 0.16 -5.04
N VAL A 138 12.60 1.25 -5.04
CA VAL A 138 14.03 1.20 -4.71
C VAL A 138 14.23 0.68 -3.29
N ASN A 139 13.48 1.20 -2.32
CA ASN A 139 13.54 0.77 -0.92
C ASN A 139 13.07 -0.68 -0.74
N ALA A 140 12.08 -1.13 -1.51
CA ALA A 140 11.71 -2.54 -1.56
C ALA A 140 12.84 -3.42 -2.13
N GLY A 141 13.41 -3.04 -3.27
CA GLY A 141 14.49 -3.76 -3.96
C GLY A 141 15.74 -3.91 -3.11
N ARG A 142 16.12 -2.85 -2.37
CA ARG A 142 17.25 -2.86 -1.44
C ARG A 142 17.16 -3.98 -0.40
N ARG A 143 15.95 -4.34 0.04
CA ARG A 143 15.71 -5.41 1.02
C ARG A 143 15.90 -6.82 0.46
N PHE A 144 15.91 -6.97 -0.87
CA PHE A 144 16.11 -8.25 -1.55
C PHE A 144 17.54 -8.49 -1.99
N LEU A 145 18.44 -7.51 -1.79
CA LEU A 145 19.87 -7.73 -1.97
C LEU A 145 20.46 -8.43 -0.75
N ALA A 146 21.21 -9.50 -1.00
CA ALA A 146 22.04 -10.14 0.01
C ALA A 146 23.09 -9.15 0.54
N GLU A 147 23.44 -9.27 1.82
CA GLU A 147 24.46 -8.41 2.47
C GLU A 147 25.83 -8.45 1.76
N SER A 148 26.13 -9.57 1.10
CA SER A 148 27.35 -9.83 0.32
C SER A 148 27.27 -9.40 -1.15
N ALA A 149 26.16 -8.80 -1.59
CA ALA A 149 26.07 -8.31 -2.95
C ALA A 149 27.02 -7.11 -3.16
N PRO A 150 27.87 -7.13 -4.20
CA PRO A 150 28.77 -6.03 -4.47
C PRO A 150 28.01 -4.71 -4.56
N ARG A 151 28.46 -3.72 -3.76
CA ARG A 151 27.98 -2.33 -3.78
C ARG A 151 28.44 -1.66 -5.07
N PHE A 152 27.79 -1.99 -6.16
CA PHE A 152 27.94 -1.26 -7.41
C PHE A 152 27.26 0.10 -7.30
N ARG A 153 27.65 1.04 -8.17
CA ARG A 153 26.96 2.32 -8.39
C ARG A 153 25.44 2.11 -8.37
N GLU A 154 24.71 3.00 -7.71
CA GLU A 154 23.26 2.92 -7.50
C GLU A 154 22.48 2.81 -8.82
N ASP A 155 22.29 1.59 -9.31
CA ASP A 155 21.43 1.32 -10.45
C ASP A 155 19.98 1.24 -9.93
N LYS A 156 19.30 2.39 -9.95
CA LYS A 156 17.89 2.55 -9.54
C LYS A 156 17.01 1.50 -10.22
N LEU A 157 17.24 1.23 -11.52
CA LEU A 157 16.49 0.23 -12.29
C LEU A 157 16.70 -1.17 -11.75
N ARG A 158 17.91 -1.54 -11.35
CA ARG A 158 18.18 -2.86 -10.76
C ARG A 158 17.37 -3.09 -9.48
N TYR A 159 17.30 -2.11 -8.58
CA TYR A 159 16.47 -2.24 -7.37
C TYR A 159 14.99 -2.36 -7.72
N ILE A 160 14.51 -1.57 -8.67
CA ILE A 160 13.14 -1.65 -9.15
C ILE A 160 12.85 -3.03 -9.74
N THR A 161 13.71 -3.56 -10.60
CA THR A 161 13.57 -4.93 -11.16
C THR A 161 13.50 -5.99 -10.06
N LEU A 162 14.39 -5.92 -9.06
CA LEU A 162 14.36 -6.83 -7.92
C LEU A 162 13.05 -6.71 -7.14
N ALA A 163 12.55 -5.49 -6.92
CA ALA A 163 11.28 -5.26 -6.26
C ALA A 163 10.12 -5.86 -7.08
N LEU A 164 10.04 -5.59 -8.38
CA LEU A 164 8.98 -6.11 -9.25
C LEU A 164 8.94 -7.65 -9.23
N GLN A 165 10.11 -8.30 -9.31
CA GLN A 165 10.23 -9.75 -9.27
C GLN A 165 9.84 -10.35 -7.91
N ASN A 166 10.44 -9.86 -6.82
CA ASN A 166 10.25 -10.47 -5.49
C ASN A 166 8.89 -10.10 -4.87
N LEU A 167 8.34 -8.94 -5.22
CA LEU A 167 7.01 -8.56 -4.81
C LEU A 167 5.94 -9.16 -5.72
N GLN A 168 6.28 -9.70 -6.90
CA GLN A 168 5.31 -10.25 -7.86
C GLN A 168 4.29 -9.19 -8.31
N LEU A 169 4.79 -7.98 -8.60
CA LEU A 169 3.96 -6.83 -9.01
C LEU A 169 3.43 -6.93 -10.44
N SER A 170 3.88 -7.93 -11.20
CA SER A 170 3.47 -8.18 -12.59
C SER A 170 2.73 -9.50 -12.77
N SER A 171 2.37 -10.17 -11.68
CA SER A 171 1.80 -11.54 -11.72
C SER A 171 0.33 -11.58 -12.11
N ILE A 172 -0.41 -10.50 -11.88
CA ILE A 172 -1.84 -10.40 -12.20
C ILE A 172 -2.04 -9.55 -13.45
N MET A 173 -1.39 -8.40 -13.49
CA MET A 173 -1.42 -7.46 -14.61
C MET A 173 0.02 -7.04 -14.95
N PRO A 174 0.33 -6.71 -16.22
CA PRO A 174 1.63 -6.17 -16.57
C PRO A 174 1.94 -4.89 -15.78
N PHE A 175 3.19 -4.76 -15.32
CA PHE A 175 3.65 -3.55 -14.65
C PHE A 175 4.40 -2.65 -15.63
N ASP A 176 3.97 -1.40 -15.77
CA ASP A 176 4.58 -0.42 -16.67
C ASP A 176 5.16 0.76 -15.87
N LEU A 177 6.48 0.91 -15.93
CA LEU A 177 7.20 1.99 -15.24
C LEU A 177 6.70 3.37 -15.65
N ASN A 178 6.42 3.59 -16.93
CA ASN A 178 6.03 4.91 -17.46
C ASN A 178 4.57 5.26 -17.12
N ARG A 179 3.77 4.27 -16.69
CA ARG A 179 2.35 4.46 -16.32
C ARG A 179 2.08 4.40 -14.83
N GLN A 180 2.96 3.74 -14.06
CA GLN A 180 2.71 3.50 -12.64
C GLN A 180 3.78 4.15 -11.74
N VAL A 181 4.95 4.54 -12.26
CA VAL A 181 6.00 5.15 -11.43
C VAL A 181 6.14 6.63 -11.77
N LEU A 182 5.88 7.50 -10.79
CA LEU A 182 5.82 8.96 -10.99
C LEU A 182 7.08 9.52 -11.64
N ASP A 183 8.25 9.11 -11.17
CA ASP A 183 9.54 9.58 -11.67
C ASP A 183 9.68 9.37 -13.18
N TYR A 184 9.28 8.19 -13.68
CA TYR A 184 9.38 7.86 -15.10
C TYR A 184 8.20 8.41 -15.91
N HIS A 185 7.03 8.57 -15.28
CA HIS A 185 5.86 9.16 -15.91
C HIS A 185 6.13 10.60 -16.36
N PHE A 186 6.81 11.39 -15.52
CA PHE A 186 7.11 12.79 -15.80
C PHE A 186 8.46 13.04 -16.47
N GLU A 187 9.38 12.07 -16.50
CA GLU A 187 10.64 12.18 -17.25
C GLU A 187 10.42 12.32 -18.77
N ILE A 188 9.29 11.86 -19.30
CA ILE A 188 8.94 11.97 -20.73
C ILE A 188 8.63 13.42 -21.16
N ASP A 189 8.28 14.31 -20.23
CA ASP A 189 7.82 15.68 -20.55
C ASP A 189 8.90 16.78 -20.46
N LEU A 190 10.10 16.48 -19.93
CA LEU A 190 11.15 17.49 -19.75
C LEU A 190 12.02 17.72 -20.99
N ASP A 191 11.95 16.87 -22.00
CA ASP A 191 12.65 17.04 -23.29
C ASP A 191 11.91 17.96 -24.28
N HIS A 192 10.78 18.55 -23.87
CA HIS A 192 9.93 19.40 -24.70
C HIS A 192 9.64 20.81 -24.12
N VAL A 193 10.45 21.30 -23.18
CA VAL A 193 10.36 22.68 -22.63
C VAL A 193 11.61 23.50 -22.95
#